data_AF-A0A258ZC96-F1
#
_entry.id   AF-A0A258ZC96-F1
#
_cell.length_a   1.000
_cell.length_b   1.000
_cell.length_c   1.000
_cell.angle_alpha   90.00
_cell.angle_beta   90.00
_cell.angle_gamma   90.00
#
_symmetry.space_group_name_H-M   'P 1'
#
loop_
_entity.id
_entity.type
_entity.pdbx_description
1 polymer ?
#
loop_
_entity_poly.entity_id
_entity_poly.type
_entity_poly.pdbx_seq_one_letter_code
_entity_poly.pdbx_strand_id
1 'polypeptide(L)'
;MDNAKKTGYASQSQLIRALQNSLRTRVATKSVRLVETHISWVLLAGRYAYKIKKAVDLGFLDFSSLAARKYYCEEEIRLNRRLAPGIYLDVLPVGGDRDAPVLGAQPAMEYAVRMRRFAVSRQMDKLIALNKILPQHIDSLAFTIARFHGSLPAAGEKSLFGTAEAVNQAAQQNFEQLQALLKERADLEMLAALHQASESVFAASRSLFGQRLTQGFVRECHGDLHLGNIVLLDEQPVPFDGIEFNPALRWIDVMSEVAFTVMDLLYHRRADLAWRFLNAYLEATGDYAGMLVLRFYLVYRALVRAKVSAIRAAQAGISRHAAEDALFSCRAYLALAASCLADNQAALIITHGLPGSGKSTFAQMALERLQAVRLRSDVERKRLFGLSPLADSRVSTGLDLYSAEITQRTYARLLELAREILQAGYTVIVDAAFLTLQERELFHRLAAELSVPFVIASVQAGSKTLRARIIQRQKAANDASEADVAVLEKLLRTHEPLSQQEHGYTAELVNEEAGIAADSTGWSRLQKLLGI
;
A
#
# COMPACT_ATOMS: atom_id res chain seq x y z
N MET A 1 28.81 12.12 -31.17
CA MET A 1 28.33 11.30 -30.02
C MET A 1 27.12 10.44 -30.35
N ASP A 2 26.23 10.85 -31.27
CA ASP A 2 25.00 10.11 -31.60
C ASP A 2 25.22 8.79 -32.39
N ASN A 3 26.24 8.72 -33.25
CA ASN A 3 26.50 7.53 -34.06
C ASN A 3 27.07 6.35 -33.26
N ALA A 4 27.85 6.60 -32.20
CA ALA A 4 28.41 5.57 -31.32
C ALA A 4 27.35 4.96 -30.38
N LYS A 5 26.36 5.76 -29.95
CA LYS A 5 25.19 5.29 -29.18
C LYS A 5 24.29 4.39 -30.04
N LYS A 6 24.08 4.73 -31.32
CA LYS A 6 23.32 3.90 -32.28
C LYS A 6 24.01 2.57 -32.63
N THR A 7 25.33 2.56 -32.80
CA THR A 7 26.08 1.32 -33.08
C THR A 7 26.16 0.37 -31.88
N GLY A 8 26.27 0.89 -30.65
CA GLY A 8 26.26 0.10 -29.42
C GLY A 8 24.93 -0.66 -29.21
N TYR A 9 23.79 0.03 -29.38
CA TYR A 9 22.47 -0.59 -29.26
C TYR A 9 22.20 -1.64 -30.34
N ALA A 10 22.55 -1.34 -31.61
CA ALA A 10 22.38 -2.29 -32.71
C ALA A 10 23.23 -3.56 -32.52
N SER A 11 24.50 -3.38 -32.09
CA SER A 11 25.38 -4.51 -31.77
C SER A 11 24.85 -5.33 -30.59
N GLN A 12 24.28 -4.68 -29.56
CA GLN A 12 23.66 -5.39 -28.45
C GLN A 12 22.42 -6.16 -28.91
N SER A 13 21.55 -5.57 -29.74
CA SER A 13 20.34 -6.24 -30.24
C SER A 13 20.68 -7.52 -31.03
N GLN A 14 21.75 -7.50 -31.82
CA GLN A 14 22.27 -8.70 -32.50
C GLN A 14 22.70 -9.78 -31.50
N LEU A 15 23.46 -9.41 -30.47
CA LEU A 15 23.87 -10.32 -29.40
C LEU A 15 22.67 -10.95 -28.68
N ILE A 16 21.61 -10.18 -28.40
CA ILE A 16 20.39 -10.69 -27.76
C ILE A 16 19.66 -11.70 -28.65
N ARG A 17 19.58 -11.46 -29.96
CA ARG A 17 18.99 -12.42 -30.91
C ARG A 17 19.83 -13.70 -31.01
N ALA A 18 21.15 -13.58 -31.05
CA ALA A 18 22.06 -14.72 -31.03
C ALA A 18 21.90 -15.53 -29.73
N LEU A 19 21.78 -14.87 -28.58
CA LEU A 19 21.52 -15.50 -27.29
C LEU A 19 20.15 -16.18 -27.25
N GLN A 20 19.11 -15.56 -27.80
CA GLN A 20 17.80 -16.18 -27.92
C GLN A 20 17.87 -17.50 -28.71
N ASN A 21 18.63 -17.53 -29.80
CA ASN A 21 18.82 -18.73 -30.62
C ASN A 21 19.66 -19.80 -29.89
N SER A 22 20.76 -19.41 -29.25
CA SER A 22 21.60 -20.30 -28.44
C SER A 22 20.81 -20.97 -27.30
N LEU A 23 19.90 -20.24 -26.66
CA LEU A 23 19.02 -20.81 -25.63
C LEU A 23 18.00 -21.81 -26.19
N ARG A 24 17.51 -21.61 -27.42
CA ARG A 24 16.59 -22.57 -28.07
C ARG A 24 17.26 -23.91 -28.32
N THR A 25 18.53 -23.91 -28.73
CA THR A 25 19.27 -25.14 -29.04
C THR A 25 19.71 -25.87 -27.78
N ARG A 26 20.15 -25.15 -26.73
CA ARG A 26 20.76 -25.75 -25.53
C ARG A 26 19.78 -26.19 -24.45
N VAL A 27 18.64 -25.50 -24.29
CA VAL A 27 17.70 -25.77 -23.16
C VAL A 27 16.65 -26.82 -23.54
N ALA A 28 16.70 -27.38 -24.76
CA ALA A 28 15.68 -28.29 -25.30
C ALA A 28 14.24 -27.76 -25.20
N THR A 29 14.06 -26.43 -25.06
CA THR A 29 12.75 -25.78 -25.01
C THR A 29 12.41 -25.25 -26.39
N LYS A 30 11.30 -25.73 -26.96
CA LYS A 30 10.86 -25.37 -28.32
C LYS A 30 10.50 -23.87 -28.50
N SER A 31 10.39 -23.08 -27.43
CA SER A 31 10.15 -21.64 -27.54
C SER A 31 10.91 -20.82 -26.49
N VAL A 32 11.76 -19.92 -26.98
CA VAL A 32 12.32 -18.81 -26.21
C VAL A 32 11.66 -17.53 -26.70
N ARG A 33 10.92 -16.85 -25.83
CA ARG A 33 10.23 -15.58 -26.13
C ARG A 33 11.08 -14.42 -25.66
N LEU A 34 11.29 -13.44 -26.54
CA LEU A 34 11.89 -12.15 -26.19
C LEU A 34 10.76 -11.16 -25.86
N VAL A 35 10.87 -10.51 -24.71
CA VAL A 35 10.04 -9.37 -24.31
C VAL A 35 10.96 -8.16 -24.17
N GLU A 36 10.56 -7.03 -24.73
CA GLU A 36 11.33 -5.80 -24.69
C GLU A 36 10.64 -4.78 -23.79
N THR A 37 11.37 -4.18 -22.86
CA THR A 37 10.92 -3.06 -22.03
C THR A 37 11.67 -1.79 -22.42
N HIS A 38 11.36 -0.66 -21.78
CA HIS A 38 12.05 0.61 -22.05
C HIS A 38 13.56 0.52 -21.80
N ILE A 39 14.00 -0.29 -20.82
CA ILE A 39 15.39 -0.31 -20.33
C ILE A 39 16.01 -1.71 -20.30
N SER A 40 15.27 -2.75 -20.70
CA SER A 40 15.74 -4.15 -20.65
C SER A 40 15.18 -5.03 -21.76
N TRP A 41 15.90 -6.11 -22.01
CA TRP A 41 15.47 -7.28 -22.77
C TRP A 41 15.18 -8.41 -21.78
N VAL A 42 14.08 -9.15 -21.97
CA VAL A 42 13.74 -10.30 -21.12
C VAL A 42 13.55 -11.53 -21.99
N LEU A 43 14.43 -12.51 -21.84
CA LEU A 43 14.36 -13.81 -22.53
C LEU A 43 13.68 -14.83 -21.62
N LEU A 44 12.48 -15.27 -22.01
CA LEU A 44 11.72 -16.30 -21.32
C LEU A 44 12.08 -17.68 -21.90
N ALA A 45 12.82 -18.50 -21.15
CA ALA A 45 13.35 -19.79 -21.60
C ALA A 45 13.09 -20.88 -20.55
N GLY A 46 12.13 -21.78 -20.85
CA GLY A 46 11.71 -22.83 -19.92
C GLY A 46 11.25 -22.28 -18.58
N ARG A 47 11.89 -22.71 -17.50
CA ARG A 47 11.60 -22.32 -16.11
C ARG A 47 12.22 -20.97 -15.70
N TYR A 48 13.06 -20.38 -16.56
CA TYR A 48 13.81 -19.17 -16.25
C TYR A 48 13.42 -17.98 -17.13
N ALA A 49 13.65 -16.79 -16.60
CA ALA A 49 13.71 -15.54 -17.34
C ALA A 49 15.11 -14.95 -17.18
N TYR A 50 15.66 -14.37 -18.25
CA TYR A 50 16.95 -13.70 -18.24
C TYR A 50 16.71 -12.24 -18.61
N LYS A 51 16.92 -11.32 -17.66
CA LYS A 51 16.78 -9.88 -17.87
C LYS A 51 18.15 -9.26 -18.14
N ILE A 52 18.30 -8.64 -19.31
CA ILE A 52 19.52 -8.00 -19.78
C ILE A 52 19.25 -6.50 -19.92
N LYS A 53 20.10 -5.67 -19.33
CA LYS A 53 19.97 -4.20 -19.41
C LYS A 53 20.27 -3.71 -20.82
N LYS A 54 19.47 -2.79 -21.35
CA LYS A 54 19.74 -2.15 -22.64
C LYS A 54 20.94 -1.22 -22.53
N ALA A 55 21.82 -1.22 -23.53
CA ALA A 55 22.95 -0.31 -23.61
C ALA A 55 22.48 1.11 -24.01
N VAL A 56 21.83 1.81 -23.07
CA VAL A 56 21.22 3.13 -23.28
C VAL A 56 21.57 4.08 -22.14
N ASP A 57 21.50 5.36 -22.45
CA ASP A 57 21.60 6.46 -21.49
C ASP A 57 20.37 7.35 -21.74
N LEU A 58 19.51 7.43 -20.73
CA LEU A 58 18.22 8.14 -20.78
C LEU A 58 18.23 9.40 -19.90
N GLY A 59 19.40 9.85 -19.43
CA GLY A 59 19.57 10.98 -18.53
C GLY A 59 19.20 10.69 -17.06
N PHE A 60 18.17 9.89 -16.81
CA PHE A 60 17.83 9.41 -15.46
C PHE A 60 18.41 8.04 -15.11
N LEU A 61 19.03 7.37 -16.09
CA LEU A 61 19.83 6.15 -15.92
C LEU A 61 20.89 6.09 -17.03
N ASP A 62 22.05 5.50 -16.70
CA ASP A 62 23.11 5.22 -17.67
C ASP A 62 23.56 3.75 -17.57
N PHE A 63 23.21 2.98 -18.61
CA PHE A 63 23.59 1.59 -18.83
C PHE A 63 24.52 1.45 -20.04
N SER A 64 25.14 2.53 -20.51
CA SER A 64 25.96 2.56 -21.72
C SER A 64 27.18 1.63 -21.62
N SER A 65 27.86 1.60 -20.48
CA SER A 65 29.03 0.76 -20.26
C SER A 65 28.67 -0.65 -19.76
N LEU A 66 29.47 -1.65 -20.14
CA LEU A 66 29.31 -3.02 -19.64
C LEU A 66 29.46 -3.10 -18.12
N ALA A 67 30.37 -2.31 -17.53
CA ALA A 67 30.57 -2.22 -16.09
C ALA A 67 29.31 -1.68 -15.37
N ALA A 68 28.68 -0.63 -15.92
CA ALA A 68 27.42 -0.12 -15.38
C ALA A 68 26.32 -1.18 -15.44
N ARG A 69 26.19 -1.92 -16.55
CA ARG A 69 25.20 -3.00 -16.67
C ARG A 69 25.44 -4.13 -15.68
N LYS A 70 26.70 -4.51 -15.44
CA LYS A 70 27.05 -5.47 -14.37
C LYS A 70 26.58 -4.96 -13.01
N TYR A 71 26.98 -3.74 -12.64
CA TYR A 71 26.64 -3.11 -11.37
C TYR A 71 25.12 -3.09 -11.15
N TYR A 72 24.33 -2.66 -12.13
CA TYR A 72 22.87 -2.61 -11.99
C TYR A 72 22.19 -3.98 -12.04
N CYS A 73 22.79 -5.00 -12.66
CA CYS A 73 22.32 -6.38 -12.49
C CYS A 73 22.52 -6.87 -11.04
N GLU A 74 23.66 -6.52 -10.43
CA GLU A 74 23.97 -6.86 -9.03
C GLU A 74 23.07 -6.09 -8.06
N GLU A 75 22.81 -4.80 -8.31
CA GLU A 75 21.85 -4.01 -7.53
C GLU A 75 20.43 -4.53 -7.65
N GLU A 76 20.00 -4.96 -8.84
CA GLU A 76 18.68 -5.59 -9.01
C GLU A 76 18.55 -6.85 -8.15
N ILE A 77 19.58 -7.70 -8.10
CA ILE A 77 19.62 -8.87 -7.21
C ILE A 77 19.58 -8.44 -5.74
N ARG A 78 20.43 -7.50 -5.32
CA ARG A 78 20.50 -7.02 -3.93
C ARG A 78 19.16 -6.49 -3.45
N LEU A 79 18.52 -5.65 -4.26
CA LEU A 79 17.29 -4.95 -3.89
C LEU A 79 16.07 -5.87 -3.93
N ASN A 80 15.93 -6.67 -4.97
CA ASN A 80 14.70 -7.45 -5.17
C ASN A 80 14.67 -8.75 -4.37
N ARG A 81 15.81 -9.35 -4.01
CA ARG A 81 15.82 -10.53 -3.12
C ARG A 81 15.27 -10.25 -1.72
N ARG A 82 15.19 -8.98 -1.30
CA ARG A 82 14.61 -8.59 -0.01
C ARG A 82 13.13 -8.95 0.11
N LEU A 83 12.39 -8.92 -1.01
CA LEU A 83 10.96 -9.24 -1.08
C LEU A 83 10.66 -10.47 -1.94
N ALA A 84 11.53 -10.80 -2.91
CA ALA A 84 11.34 -11.91 -3.85
C ALA A 84 12.58 -12.82 -3.98
N PRO A 85 13.10 -13.39 -2.89
CA PRO A 85 14.29 -14.26 -2.94
C PRO A 85 14.08 -15.51 -3.81
N GLY A 86 12.83 -15.98 -3.94
CA GLY A 86 12.47 -17.10 -4.82
C GLY A 86 12.49 -16.73 -6.32
N ILE A 87 12.34 -15.45 -6.68
CA ILE A 87 12.32 -15.00 -8.07
C ILE A 87 13.73 -14.66 -8.55
N TYR A 88 14.54 -13.95 -7.76
CA TYR A 88 15.84 -13.40 -8.18
C TYR A 88 17.02 -14.32 -7.81
N LEU A 89 17.60 -15.01 -8.80
CA LEU A 89 18.51 -16.13 -8.56
C LEU A 89 19.99 -15.78 -8.55
N ASP A 90 20.50 -15.04 -9.53
CA ASP A 90 21.90 -14.56 -9.61
C ASP A 90 22.13 -13.71 -10.86
N VAL A 91 23.33 -13.14 -10.98
CA VAL A 91 23.83 -12.50 -12.20
C VAL A 91 24.74 -13.49 -12.94
N LEU A 92 24.49 -13.69 -14.23
CA LEU A 92 25.30 -14.53 -15.10
C LEU A 92 26.03 -13.68 -16.13
N PRO A 93 27.32 -13.93 -16.40
CA PRO A 93 27.99 -13.38 -17.58
C PRO A 93 27.41 -14.02 -18.84
N VAL A 94 27.42 -13.27 -19.93
CA VAL A 94 27.12 -13.74 -21.29
C VAL A 94 28.43 -13.60 -22.07
N GLY A 95 29.08 -14.72 -22.36
CA GLY A 95 30.36 -14.77 -23.06
C GLY A 95 30.33 -15.72 -24.25
N GLY A 96 31.50 -16.18 -24.69
CA GLY A 96 31.65 -17.04 -25.87
C GLY A 96 31.72 -16.24 -27.17
N ASP A 97 31.35 -16.88 -28.29
CA ASP A 97 31.28 -16.22 -29.59
C ASP A 97 30.06 -15.27 -29.65
N ARG A 98 30.21 -14.13 -30.32
CA ARG A 98 29.12 -13.15 -30.52
C ARG A 98 27.95 -13.74 -31.29
N ASP A 99 28.21 -14.65 -32.22
CA ASP A 99 27.17 -15.31 -33.03
C ASP A 99 26.56 -16.54 -32.32
N ALA A 100 27.24 -17.04 -31.28
CA ALA A 100 26.80 -18.19 -30.50
C ALA A 100 27.03 -17.99 -28.98
N PRO A 101 26.45 -16.94 -28.37
CA PRO A 101 26.76 -16.56 -27.00
C PRO A 101 26.23 -17.58 -25.99
N VAL A 102 26.91 -17.68 -24.85
CA VAL A 102 26.66 -18.69 -23.83
C VAL A 102 26.51 -18.03 -22.45
N LEU A 103 25.43 -18.36 -21.75
CA LEU A 103 25.25 -17.98 -20.34
C LEU A 103 26.28 -18.67 -19.46
N GLY A 104 26.89 -17.91 -18.55
CA GLY A 104 27.94 -18.38 -17.65
C GLY A 104 29.35 -18.36 -18.26
N ALA A 105 29.50 -18.09 -19.56
CA ALA A 105 30.80 -18.06 -20.21
C ALA A 105 31.55 -16.73 -19.98
N GLN A 106 32.88 -16.81 -19.99
CA GLN A 106 33.80 -15.69 -19.86
C GLN A 106 34.76 -15.64 -21.09
N PRO A 107 35.34 -14.47 -21.43
CA PRO A 107 35.08 -13.16 -20.84
C PRO A 107 33.65 -12.67 -21.16
N ALA A 108 33.06 -11.95 -20.21
CA ALA A 108 31.71 -11.42 -20.37
C ALA A 108 31.68 -10.33 -21.44
N MET A 109 30.78 -10.49 -22.41
CA MET A 109 30.38 -9.45 -23.36
C MET A 109 29.12 -8.72 -22.91
N GLU A 110 28.31 -9.38 -22.08
CA GLU A 110 27.09 -8.84 -21.48
C GLU A 110 26.80 -9.53 -20.12
N TYR A 111 25.85 -9.02 -19.35
CA TYR A 111 25.35 -9.65 -18.12
C TYR A 111 23.84 -9.85 -18.15
N ALA A 112 23.37 -10.92 -17.51
CA ALA A 112 21.96 -11.23 -17.39
C ALA A 112 21.59 -11.53 -15.94
N VAL A 113 20.52 -10.92 -15.44
CA VAL A 113 19.88 -11.33 -14.20
C VAL A 113 19.06 -12.57 -14.50
N ARG A 114 19.43 -13.71 -13.88
CA ARG A 114 18.68 -14.96 -13.98
C ARG A 114 17.57 -14.95 -12.93
N MET A 115 16.35 -15.19 -13.38
CA MET A 115 15.14 -15.17 -12.56
C MET A 115 14.34 -16.46 -12.74
N ARG A 116 13.59 -16.88 -11.73
CA ARG A 116 12.53 -17.87 -11.91
C ARG A 116 11.36 -17.24 -12.64
N ARG A 117 10.87 -17.91 -13.68
CA ARG A 117 9.72 -17.44 -14.44
C ARG A 117 8.43 -17.71 -13.66
N PHE A 118 7.52 -16.76 -13.67
CA PHE A 118 6.14 -16.93 -13.23
C PHE A 118 5.16 -16.56 -14.35
N ALA A 119 3.90 -16.96 -14.20
CA ALA A 119 2.86 -16.65 -15.18
C ALA A 119 2.42 -15.19 -15.04
N VAL A 120 2.45 -14.43 -16.14
CA VAL A 120 1.98 -13.03 -16.17
C VAL A 120 0.52 -12.89 -15.71
N SER A 121 -0.31 -13.92 -15.97
CA SER A 121 -1.71 -13.97 -15.51
C SER A 121 -1.87 -14.03 -13.99
N ARG A 122 -0.77 -14.22 -13.23
CA ARG A 122 -0.75 -14.21 -11.77
C ARG A 122 -0.29 -12.86 -11.18
N GLN A 123 0.03 -11.87 -12.00
CA GLN A 123 0.25 -10.49 -11.53
C GLN A 123 -1.05 -9.92 -10.97
N MET A 124 -0.97 -9.15 -9.89
CA MET A 124 -2.15 -8.67 -9.17
C MET A 124 -2.98 -7.70 -10.01
N ASP A 125 -2.37 -6.90 -10.89
CA ASP A 125 -3.10 -6.05 -11.86
C ASP A 125 -3.96 -6.86 -12.85
N LYS A 126 -3.58 -8.12 -13.15
CA LYS A 126 -4.40 -9.04 -13.95
C LYS A 126 -5.47 -9.74 -13.12
N LEU A 127 -5.13 -10.13 -11.90
CA LEU A 127 -6.06 -10.83 -11.01
C LEU A 127 -7.17 -9.91 -10.50
N ILE A 128 -6.88 -8.63 -10.26
CA ILE A 128 -7.87 -7.66 -9.79
C ILE A 128 -8.96 -7.42 -10.82
N ALA A 129 -8.60 -7.34 -12.10
CA ALA A 129 -9.54 -7.21 -13.22
C ALA A 129 -10.48 -8.43 -13.34
N LEU A 130 -10.09 -9.57 -12.78
CA LEU A 130 -10.86 -10.81 -12.75
C LEU A 130 -11.54 -11.06 -11.39
N ASN A 131 -11.48 -10.11 -10.44
CA ASN A 131 -11.95 -10.27 -9.06
C ASN A 131 -11.35 -11.50 -8.33
N LYS A 132 -10.10 -11.84 -8.63
CA LYS A 132 -9.39 -12.99 -8.05
C LYS A 132 -8.47 -12.65 -6.88
N ILE A 133 -8.40 -11.37 -6.48
CA ILE A 133 -7.70 -10.97 -5.27
C ILE A 133 -8.65 -11.10 -4.09
N LEU A 134 -8.24 -11.91 -3.12
CA LEU A 134 -8.98 -12.16 -1.89
C LEU A 134 -8.51 -11.22 -0.78
N PRO A 135 -9.36 -10.93 0.23
CA PRO A 135 -8.97 -10.06 1.35
C PRO A 135 -7.73 -10.55 2.10
N GLN A 136 -7.56 -11.87 2.25
CA GLN A 136 -6.38 -12.48 2.88
C GLN A 136 -5.07 -12.23 2.11
N HIS A 137 -5.13 -12.07 0.78
CA HIS A 137 -3.95 -11.70 -0.01
C HIS A 137 -3.54 -10.27 0.34
N ILE A 138 -4.50 -9.37 0.53
CA ILE A 138 -4.23 -7.98 0.92
C ILE A 138 -3.65 -7.89 2.34
N ASP A 139 -4.18 -8.66 3.28
CA ASP A 139 -3.64 -8.71 4.65
C ASP A 139 -2.18 -9.21 4.67
N SER A 140 -1.90 -10.29 3.92
CA SER A 140 -0.55 -10.87 3.81
C SER A 140 0.43 -9.87 3.19
N LEU A 141 -0.02 -9.13 2.15
CA LEU A 141 0.78 -8.07 1.54
C LEU A 141 1.07 -6.95 2.55
N ALA A 142 0.06 -6.43 3.24
CA ALA A 142 0.21 -5.36 4.22
C ALA A 142 1.20 -5.75 5.33
N PHE A 143 1.08 -6.97 5.88
CA PHE A 143 2.01 -7.49 6.88
C PHE A 143 3.44 -7.63 6.34
N THR A 144 3.58 -8.14 5.12
CA THR A 144 4.89 -8.28 4.45
C THR A 144 5.57 -6.93 4.29
N ILE A 145 4.83 -5.91 3.84
CA ILE A 145 5.35 -4.55 3.63
C ILE A 145 5.65 -3.85 4.96
N ALA A 146 4.78 -3.97 5.96
CA ALA A 146 5.04 -3.44 7.31
C ALA A 146 6.33 -4.00 7.91
N ARG A 147 6.53 -5.33 7.84
CA ARG A 147 7.76 -5.98 8.30
C ARG A 147 8.98 -5.55 7.48
N PHE A 148 8.84 -5.49 6.16
CA PHE A 148 9.90 -5.06 5.27
C PHE A 148 10.36 -3.64 5.61
N HIS A 149 9.43 -2.68 5.65
CA HIS A 149 9.73 -1.30 6.05
C HIS A 149 10.39 -1.25 7.42
N GLY A 150 9.81 -1.91 8.43
CA GLY A 150 10.35 -1.96 9.80
C GLY A 150 11.78 -2.51 9.88
N SER A 151 12.15 -3.43 9.00
CA SER A 151 13.49 -4.04 8.95
C SER A 151 14.55 -3.20 8.24
N LEU A 152 14.15 -2.23 7.42
CA LEU A 152 15.08 -1.40 6.66
C LEU A 152 15.71 -0.32 7.55
N PRO A 153 17.01 0.00 7.35
CA PRO A 153 17.62 1.14 8.01
C PRO A 153 16.94 2.44 7.57
N ALA A 154 16.79 3.37 8.52
CA ALA A 154 16.37 4.73 8.24
C ALA A 154 17.47 5.48 7.46
N ALA A 155 17.06 6.40 6.59
CA ALA A 155 17.96 7.38 6.02
C ALA A 155 18.55 8.25 7.15
N GLY A 156 19.83 8.63 7.03
CA GLY A 156 20.45 9.52 8.01
C GLY A 156 19.79 10.91 8.00
N GLU A 157 19.87 11.65 9.11
CA GLU A 157 19.27 12.99 9.24
C GLU A 157 19.76 14.00 8.18
N LYS A 158 20.99 13.81 7.69
CA LYS A 158 21.59 14.62 6.61
C LYS A 158 21.37 14.04 5.21
N SER A 159 20.43 13.10 5.08
CA SER A 159 20.05 12.52 3.80
C SER A 159 19.56 13.61 2.85
N LEU A 160 19.98 13.52 1.60
CA LEU A 160 19.42 14.34 0.51
C LEU A 160 18.07 13.79 0.02
N PHE A 161 17.70 12.58 0.46
CA PHE A 161 16.45 11.92 0.11
C PHE A 161 15.37 12.15 1.16
N GLY A 162 14.12 12.26 0.70
CA GLY A 162 12.94 12.37 1.56
C GLY A 162 12.78 13.73 2.26
N THR A 163 13.61 14.73 1.92
CA THR A 163 13.37 16.12 2.34
C THR A 163 12.09 16.64 1.68
N ALA A 164 11.46 17.64 2.31
CA ALA A 164 10.25 18.26 1.75
C ALA A 164 10.50 18.80 0.33
N GLU A 165 11.68 19.39 0.10
CA GLU A 165 12.10 19.93 -1.19
C GLU A 165 12.29 18.84 -2.23
N ALA A 166 12.93 17.72 -1.89
CA ALA A 166 13.13 16.61 -2.82
C ALA A 166 11.80 15.95 -3.20
N VAL A 167 10.90 15.78 -2.20
CA VAL A 167 9.55 15.25 -2.42
C VAL A 167 8.75 16.19 -3.34
N ASN A 168 8.77 17.50 -3.10
CA ASN A 168 8.04 18.44 -3.95
C ASN A 168 8.62 18.51 -5.35
N GLN A 169 9.95 18.56 -5.48
CA GLN A 169 10.61 18.59 -6.78
C GLN A 169 10.23 17.38 -7.64
N ALA A 170 10.19 16.19 -7.04
CA ALA A 170 9.75 14.99 -7.74
C ALA A 170 8.28 15.05 -8.17
N ALA A 171 7.41 15.66 -7.36
CA ALA A 171 6.01 15.88 -7.71
C ALA A 171 5.86 16.90 -8.86
N GLN A 172 6.57 18.02 -8.78
CA GLN A 172 6.58 19.09 -9.76
C GLN A 172 7.05 18.63 -11.15
N GLN A 173 8.09 17.79 -11.20
CA GLN A 173 8.53 17.18 -12.45
C GLN A 173 7.44 16.36 -13.16
N ASN A 174 6.47 15.79 -12.44
CA ASN A 174 5.37 15.09 -13.08
C ASN A 174 4.42 16.05 -13.80
N PHE A 175 4.13 17.21 -13.20
CA PHE A 175 3.31 18.25 -13.81
C PHE A 175 3.98 18.83 -15.07
N GLU A 176 5.26 19.17 -14.99
CA GLU A 176 6.04 19.68 -16.13
C GLU A 176 6.02 18.69 -17.32
N GLN A 177 6.27 17.41 -17.06
CA GLN A 177 6.27 16.37 -18.09
C GLN A 177 4.87 16.13 -18.68
N LEU A 178 3.84 16.10 -17.84
CA LEU A 178 2.45 15.96 -18.31
C LEU A 178 2.03 17.15 -19.17
N GLN A 179 2.38 18.38 -18.77
CA GLN A 179 2.06 19.60 -19.51
C GLN A 179 2.71 19.60 -20.91
N ALA A 180 3.93 19.06 -21.03
CA ALA A 180 4.60 18.94 -22.33
C ALA A 180 4.00 17.85 -23.25
N LEU A 181 3.34 16.83 -22.68
CA LEU A 181 2.81 15.68 -23.42
C LEU A 181 1.34 15.83 -23.79
N LEU A 182 0.54 16.48 -22.96
CA LEU A 182 -0.90 16.67 -23.16
C LEU A 182 -1.15 17.86 -24.10
N LYS A 183 -2.13 17.69 -24.99
CA LYS A 183 -2.45 18.68 -26.05
C LYS A 183 -3.89 19.19 -25.99
N GLU A 184 -4.81 18.39 -25.46
CA GLU A 184 -6.21 18.77 -25.38
C GLU A 184 -6.41 19.82 -24.28
N ARG A 185 -7.19 20.85 -24.60
CA ARG A 185 -7.45 21.96 -23.67
C ARG A 185 -8.04 21.49 -22.34
N ALA A 186 -8.98 20.55 -22.37
CA ALA A 186 -9.61 20.01 -21.16
C ALA A 186 -8.60 19.27 -20.25
N ASP A 187 -7.65 18.54 -20.85
CA ASP A 187 -6.60 17.84 -20.09
C ASP A 187 -5.67 18.84 -19.39
N LEU A 188 -5.33 19.94 -20.08
CA LEU A 188 -4.48 21.01 -19.52
C LEU A 188 -5.18 21.81 -18.42
N GLU A 189 -6.47 22.11 -18.58
CA GLU A 189 -7.28 22.78 -17.55
C GLU A 189 -7.38 21.91 -16.27
N MET A 190 -7.62 20.61 -16.43
CA MET A 190 -7.62 19.66 -15.32
C MET A 190 -6.26 19.57 -14.62
N LEU A 191 -5.17 19.49 -15.41
CA LEU A 191 -3.81 19.43 -14.87
C LEU A 191 -3.46 20.70 -14.07
N ALA A 192 -3.86 21.88 -14.54
CA ALA A 192 -3.63 23.14 -13.86
C ALA A 192 -4.38 23.22 -12.52
N ALA A 193 -5.65 22.80 -12.48
CA ALA A 193 -6.42 22.73 -11.24
C ALA A 193 -5.80 21.74 -10.23
N LEU A 194 -5.37 20.57 -10.71
CA LEU A 194 -4.64 19.59 -9.89
C LEU A 194 -3.33 20.14 -9.35
N HIS A 195 -2.59 20.89 -10.16
CA HIS A 195 -1.32 21.48 -9.75
C HIS A 195 -1.54 22.47 -8.60
N GLN A 196 -2.50 23.39 -8.74
CA GLN A 196 -2.82 24.36 -7.69
C GLN A 196 -3.25 23.67 -6.38
N ALA A 197 -4.14 22.68 -6.46
CA ALA A 197 -4.62 21.96 -5.28
C ALA A 197 -3.49 21.12 -4.63
N SER A 198 -2.63 20.48 -5.43
CA SER A 198 -1.48 19.72 -4.93
C SER A 198 -0.48 20.62 -4.20
N GLU A 199 -0.22 21.83 -4.72
CA GLU A 199 0.64 22.82 -4.05
C GLU A 199 0.05 23.30 -2.72
N SER A 200 -1.27 23.51 -2.64
CA SER A 200 -1.93 23.85 -1.37
C SER A 200 -1.79 22.74 -0.33
N VAL A 201 -1.99 21.48 -0.72
CA VAL A 201 -1.81 20.33 0.18
C VAL A 201 -0.34 20.18 0.60
N PHE A 202 0.61 20.36 -0.33
CA PHE A 202 2.02 20.33 0.00
C PHE A 202 2.40 21.44 1.00
N ALA A 203 1.96 22.67 0.76
CA ALA A 203 2.24 23.80 1.64
C ALA A 203 1.72 23.56 3.07
N ALA A 204 0.50 23.01 3.20
CA ALA A 204 -0.09 22.68 4.50
C ALA A 204 0.64 21.53 5.23
N SER A 205 1.27 20.61 4.49
CA SER A 205 1.95 19.42 5.04
C SER A 205 3.48 19.50 5.01
N ARG A 206 4.06 20.62 4.56
CA ARG A 206 5.50 20.74 4.28
C ARG A 206 6.38 20.34 5.47
N SER A 207 6.04 20.80 6.67
CA SER A 207 6.79 20.51 7.89
C SER A 207 6.77 19.02 8.25
N LEU A 208 5.70 18.30 7.89
CA LEU A 208 5.53 16.89 8.19
C LEU A 208 6.53 16.02 7.44
N PHE A 209 6.88 16.33 6.19
CA PHE A 209 7.91 15.57 5.47
C PHE A 209 9.26 15.64 6.17
N GLY A 210 9.64 16.81 6.69
CA GLY A 210 10.85 16.98 7.49
C GLY A 210 10.81 16.17 8.79
N GLN A 211 9.67 16.20 9.50
CA GLN A 211 9.48 15.40 10.72
C GLN A 211 9.57 13.89 10.43
N ARG A 212 8.99 13.44 9.30
CA ARG A 212 9.02 12.03 8.91
C ARG A 212 10.43 11.55 8.56
N LEU A 213 11.24 12.41 7.93
CA LEU A 213 12.66 12.14 7.73
C LEU A 213 13.39 11.98 9.06
N THR A 214 13.25 12.91 10.00
CA THR A 214 13.96 12.84 11.31
C THR A 214 13.47 11.69 12.20
N GLN A 215 12.21 11.28 12.06
CA GLN A 215 11.63 10.13 12.77
C GLN A 215 11.95 8.78 12.10
N GLY A 216 12.72 8.76 11.01
CA GLY A 216 13.19 7.53 10.37
C GLY A 216 12.15 6.80 9.51
N PHE A 217 11.19 7.54 8.95
CA PHE A 217 10.20 7.02 7.99
C PHE A 217 10.71 7.00 6.55
N VAL A 218 11.84 7.65 6.25
CA VAL A 218 12.48 7.58 4.93
C VAL A 218 13.46 6.41 4.91
N ARG A 219 13.26 5.45 4.01
CA ARG A 219 14.00 4.17 3.95
C ARG A 219 14.26 3.74 2.50
N GLU A 220 15.18 2.79 2.27
CA GLU A 220 15.45 2.21 0.94
C GLU A 220 14.37 1.18 0.56
N CYS A 221 13.16 1.65 0.28
CA CYS A 221 11.97 0.88 -0.03
C CYS A 221 12.05 0.15 -1.41
N HIS A 222 10.93 -0.39 -1.89
CA HIS A 222 10.82 -0.98 -3.24
C HIS A 222 10.83 0.09 -4.35
N GLY A 223 10.18 1.23 -4.12
CA GLY A 223 10.15 2.41 -5.00
C GLY A 223 9.05 2.41 -6.07
N ASP A 224 8.58 1.23 -6.49
CA ASP A 224 7.54 1.05 -7.52
C ASP A 224 6.47 0.00 -7.15
N LEU A 225 5.95 0.06 -5.92
CA LEU A 225 5.04 -0.95 -5.36
C LEU A 225 3.57 -0.79 -5.81
N HIS A 226 3.32 -0.96 -7.10
CA HIS A 226 1.98 -0.99 -7.69
C HIS A 226 1.58 -2.45 -8.07
N LEU A 227 0.31 -2.75 -8.32
CA LEU A 227 -0.19 -4.14 -8.47
C LEU A 227 0.42 -4.91 -9.64
N GLY A 228 0.94 -4.21 -10.66
CA GLY A 228 1.67 -4.83 -11.77
C GLY A 228 3.02 -5.39 -11.38
N ASN A 229 3.58 -4.90 -10.27
CA ASN A 229 4.85 -5.31 -9.67
C ASN A 229 4.63 -6.20 -8.42
N ILE A 230 3.46 -6.85 -8.35
CA ILE A 230 3.17 -7.84 -7.31
C ILE A 230 2.57 -9.07 -7.99
N VAL A 231 3.15 -10.25 -7.71
CA VAL A 231 2.69 -11.53 -8.27
C VAL A 231 2.18 -12.46 -7.17
N LEU A 232 1.09 -13.16 -7.44
CA LEU A 232 0.56 -14.18 -6.52
C LEU A 232 1.23 -15.54 -6.78
N LEU A 233 2.25 -15.86 -5.99
CA LEU A 233 2.99 -17.13 -6.03
C LEU A 233 2.57 -18.00 -4.85
N ASP A 234 2.09 -19.22 -5.14
CA ASP A 234 1.62 -20.16 -4.11
C ASP A 234 0.65 -19.50 -3.10
N GLU A 235 -0.29 -18.71 -3.64
CA GLU A 235 -1.27 -17.91 -2.89
C GLU A 235 -0.68 -16.82 -1.97
N GLN A 236 0.59 -16.49 -2.12
CA GLN A 236 1.25 -15.38 -1.43
C GLN A 236 1.58 -14.22 -2.39
N PRO A 237 1.23 -12.97 -2.05
CA PRO A 237 1.62 -11.81 -2.83
C PRO A 237 3.12 -11.54 -2.65
N VAL A 238 3.85 -11.50 -3.76
CA VAL A 238 5.30 -11.30 -3.78
C VAL A 238 5.61 -10.06 -4.63
N PRO A 239 6.02 -8.94 -4.01
CA PRO A 239 6.54 -7.77 -4.72
C PRO A 239 7.80 -8.11 -5.51
N PHE A 240 7.90 -7.63 -6.75
CA PHE A 240 9.05 -7.84 -7.62
C PHE A 240 9.27 -6.59 -8.51
N ASP A 241 10.44 -6.47 -9.12
CA ASP A 241 10.81 -5.37 -10.03
C ASP A 241 10.92 -3.98 -9.37
N GLY A 242 11.46 -3.93 -8.15
CA GLY A 242 11.82 -2.70 -7.45
C GLY A 242 12.99 -1.97 -8.12
N ILE A 243 12.99 -0.64 -8.00
CA ILE A 243 13.84 0.26 -8.78
C ILE A 243 15.32 0.17 -8.37
N GLU A 244 16.18 -0.37 -9.24
CA GLU A 244 17.62 -0.48 -9.01
C GLU A 244 18.43 0.75 -9.47
N PHE A 245 17.95 1.48 -10.48
CA PHE A 245 18.78 2.42 -11.23
C PHE A 245 18.82 3.85 -10.68
N ASN A 246 17.87 4.24 -9.84
CA ASN A 246 17.83 5.59 -9.26
C ASN A 246 17.51 5.54 -7.76
N PRO A 247 18.50 5.80 -6.88
CA PRO A 247 18.31 5.83 -5.43
C PRO A 247 17.20 6.77 -4.98
N ALA A 248 17.02 7.92 -5.62
CA ALA A 248 16.00 8.91 -5.22
C ALA A 248 14.56 8.40 -5.40
N LEU A 249 14.36 7.36 -6.21
CA LEU A 249 13.04 6.74 -6.41
C LEU A 249 12.72 5.63 -5.41
N ARG A 250 13.72 5.15 -4.65
CA ARG A 250 13.56 4.09 -3.64
C ARG A 250 13.92 4.51 -2.23
N TRP A 251 14.76 5.53 -2.04
CA TRP A 251 14.94 6.19 -0.75
C TRP A 251 13.81 7.19 -0.54
N ILE A 252 12.69 6.66 -0.06
CA ILE A 252 11.42 7.38 0.02
C ILE A 252 10.80 7.20 1.39
N ASP A 253 9.86 8.08 1.71
CA ASP A 253 8.96 7.87 2.83
C ASP A 253 8.18 6.55 2.66
N VAL A 254 8.13 5.72 3.69
CA VAL A 254 7.37 4.47 3.67
C VAL A 254 5.89 4.68 3.35
N MET A 255 5.30 5.81 3.73
CA MET A 255 3.91 6.14 3.39
C MET A 255 3.76 6.48 1.90
N SER A 256 4.82 6.95 1.23
CA SER A 256 4.83 7.12 -0.23
C SER A 256 4.79 5.78 -0.97
N GLU A 257 5.43 4.74 -0.43
CA GLU A 257 5.35 3.37 -0.95
C GLU A 257 3.96 2.77 -0.72
N VAL A 258 3.43 2.87 0.50
CA VAL A 258 2.06 2.43 0.85
C VAL A 258 1.02 3.11 -0.03
N ALA A 259 1.12 4.42 -0.22
CA ALA A 259 0.22 5.19 -1.08
C ALA A 259 0.21 4.67 -2.52
N PHE A 260 1.31 4.09 -3.01
CA PHE A 260 1.36 3.57 -4.37
C PHE A 260 0.43 2.37 -4.54
N THR A 261 0.45 1.42 -3.59
CA THR A 261 -0.46 0.27 -3.59
C THR A 261 -1.91 0.71 -3.36
N VAL A 262 -2.16 1.63 -2.41
CA VAL A 262 -3.51 2.16 -2.13
C VAL A 262 -4.08 2.84 -3.38
N MET A 263 -3.32 3.73 -4.01
CA MET A 263 -3.72 4.44 -5.23
C MET A 263 -4.05 3.46 -6.36
N ASP A 264 -3.23 2.42 -6.56
CA ASP A 264 -3.46 1.46 -7.65
C ASP A 264 -4.71 0.59 -7.39
N LEU A 265 -5.01 0.23 -6.13
CA LEU A 265 -6.27 -0.42 -5.76
C LEU A 265 -7.49 0.49 -6.00
N LEU A 266 -7.38 1.79 -5.70
CA LEU A 266 -8.42 2.78 -5.99
C LEU A 266 -8.64 2.97 -7.49
N TYR A 267 -7.57 3.00 -8.30
CA TYR A 267 -7.64 3.03 -9.77
C TYR A 267 -8.45 1.86 -10.32
N HIS A 268 -8.27 0.67 -9.73
CA HIS A 268 -9.03 -0.54 -10.07
C HIS A 268 -10.42 -0.62 -9.41
N ARG A 269 -10.92 0.47 -8.80
CA ARG A 269 -12.22 0.57 -8.14
C ARG A 269 -12.42 -0.45 -7.00
N ARG A 270 -11.35 -0.80 -6.30
CA ARG A 270 -11.35 -1.70 -5.13
C ARG A 270 -10.98 -0.93 -3.87
N ALA A 271 -11.81 0.06 -3.53
CA ALA A 271 -11.65 0.84 -2.31
C ALA A 271 -11.71 -0.04 -1.06
N ASP A 272 -12.55 -1.08 -1.07
CA ASP A 272 -12.61 -2.11 -0.03
C ASP A 272 -11.22 -2.70 0.27
N LEU A 273 -10.49 -3.12 -0.78
CA LEU A 273 -9.15 -3.67 -0.63
C LEU A 273 -8.10 -2.60 -0.30
N ALA A 274 -8.25 -1.39 -0.84
CA ALA A 274 -7.34 -0.27 -0.58
C ALA A 274 -7.31 0.10 0.91
N TRP A 275 -8.49 0.24 1.51
CA TRP A 275 -8.65 0.58 2.92
C TRP A 275 -8.34 -0.60 3.83
N ARG A 276 -8.56 -1.84 3.38
CA ARG A 276 -8.07 -3.03 4.08
C ARG A 276 -6.54 -3.06 4.16
N PHE A 277 -5.85 -2.85 3.04
CA PHE A 277 -4.38 -2.80 2.98
C PHE A 277 -3.82 -1.73 3.92
N LEU A 278 -4.35 -0.50 3.80
CA LEU A 278 -3.89 0.63 4.58
C LEU A 278 -4.07 0.38 6.09
N ASN A 279 -5.26 -0.05 6.51
CA ASN A 279 -5.53 -0.30 7.93
C ASN A 279 -4.67 -1.44 8.49
N ALA A 280 -4.48 -2.53 7.74
CA ALA A 280 -3.61 -3.62 8.17
C ALA A 280 -2.14 -3.14 8.33
N TYR A 281 -1.66 -2.27 7.45
CA TYR A 281 -0.34 -1.65 7.57
C TYR A 281 -0.23 -0.71 8.79
N LEU A 282 -1.23 0.16 8.99
CA LEU A 282 -1.28 1.09 10.12
C LEU A 282 -1.35 0.36 11.47
N GLU A 283 -2.17 -0.68 11.58
CA GLU A 283 -2.26 -1.51 12.78
C GLU A 283 -0.93 -2.25 13.06
N ALA A 284 -0.23 -2.72 12.03
CA ALA A 284 1.06 -3.39 12.20
C ALA A 284 2.18 -2.42 12.63
N THR A 285 2.21 -1.21 12.05
CA THR A 285 3.33 -0.27 12.22
C THR A 285 3.11 0.80 13.29
N GLY A 286 1.86 1.22 13.49
CA GLY A 286 1.50 2.38 14.30
C GLY A 286 1.71 3.73 13.60
N ASP A 287 2.03 3.74 12.30
CA ASP A 287 2.31 4.96 11.51
C ASP A 287 1.03 5.74 11.14
N TYR A 288 0.18 6.04 12.13
CA TYR A 288 -1.02 6.84 11.93
C TYR A 288 -0.70 8.28 11.53
N ALA A 289 0.45 8.82 11.96
CA ALA A 289 0.93 10.12 11.52
C ALA A 289 1.15 10.19 9.99
N GLY A 290 1.39 9.06 9.33
CA GLY A 290 1.46 8.99 7.87
C GLY A 290 0.15 9.38 7.16
N MET A 291 -1.00 9.28 7.84
CA MET A 291 -2.28 9.74 7.27
C MET A 291 -2.27 11.22 6.89
N LEU A 292 -1.50 12.04 7.61
CA LEU A 292 -1.42 13.48 7.39
C LEU A 292 -0.70 13.84 6.07
N VAL A 293 0.12 12.92 5.53
CA VAL A 293 0.82 13.09 4.23
C VAL A 293 0.26 12.17 3.14
N LEU A 294 -0.63 11.24 3.47
CA LEU A 294 -1.16 10.24 2.55
C LEU A 294 -1.84 10.87 1.33
N ARG A 295 -2.65 11.93 1.51
CA ARG A 295 -3.38 12.58 0.42
C ARG A 295 -2.42 13.12 -0.65
N PHE A 296 -1.35 13.80 -0.24
CA PHE A 296 -0.30 14.26 -1.14
C PHE A 296 0.34 13.09 -1.88
N TYR A 297 0.69 12.01 -1.17
CA TYR A 297 1.32 10.85 -1.81
C TYR A 297 0.39 10.09 -2.77
N LEU A 298 -0.92 9.98 -2.50
CA LEU A 298 -1.89 9.39 -3.42
C LEU A 298 -1.92 10.17 -4.75
N VAL A 299 -1.97 11.50 -4.67
CA VAL A 299 -1.94 12.39 -5.84
C VAL A 299 -0.62 12.25 -6.58
N TYR A 300 0.50 12.35 -5.87
CA TYR A 300 1.83 12.19 -6.44
C TYR A 300 1.98 10.86 -7.21
N ARG A 301 1.56 9.74 -6.61
CA ARG A 301 1.64 8.42 -7.25
C ARG A 301 0.68 8.27 -8.42
N ALA A 302 -0.53 8.83 -8.34
CA ALA A 302 -1.44 8.89 -9.48
C ALA A 302 -0.83 9.68 -10.65
N LEU A 303 -0.18 10.82 -10.40
CA LEU A 303 0.50 11.63 -11.42
C LEU A 303 1.71 10.91 -12.02
N VAL A 304 2.46 10.13 -11.24
CA VAL A 304 3.51 9.25 -11.79
C VAL A 304 2.92 8.28 -12.81
N ARG A 305 1.80 7.63 -12.51
CA ARG A 305 1.15 6.69 -13.43
C ARG A 305 0.49 7.37 -14.62
N ALA A 306 -0.11 8.55 -14.43
CA ALA A 306 -0.63 9.38 -15.51
C ALA A 306 0.49 9.72 -16.51
N LYS A 307 1.63 10.19 -15.99
CA LYS A 307 2.82 10.55 -16.77
C LYS A 307 3.38 9.39 -17.56
N VAL A 308 3.54 8.22 -16.93
CA VAL A 308 3.99 6.99 -17.62
C VAL A 308 3.02 6.63 -18.76
N SER A 309 1.72 6.78 -18.53
CA SER A 309 0.69 6.51 -19.55
C SER A 309 0.74 7.54 -20.70
N ALA A 310 0.96 8.82 -20.41
CA ALA A 310 1.15 9.86 -21.42
C ALA A 310 2.42 9.65 -22.25
N ILE A 311 3.54 9.28 -21.62
CA ILE A 311 4.78 8.93 -22.33
C ILE A 311 4.54 7.75 -23.28
N ARG A 312 3.83 6.72 -22.81
CA ARG A 312 3.47 5.57 -23.65
C ARG A 312 2.60 6.00 -24.83
N ALA A 313 1.59 6.86 -24.61
CA ALA A 313 0.73 7.36 -25.69
C ALA A 313 1.51 8.15 -26.76
N ALA A 314 2.57 8.86 -26.36
CA ALA A 314 3.44 9.62 -27.26
C ALA A 314 4.55 8.78 -27.92
N GLN A 315 4.70 7.50 -27.56
CA GLN A 315 5.79 6.66 -28.06
C GLN A 315 5.64 6.37 -29.56
N ALA A 316 6.72 6.55 -30.32
CA ALA A 316 6.74 6.19 -31.73
C ALA A 316 6.60 4.67 -31.92
N GLY A 317 5.77 4.25 -32.89
CA GLY A 317 5.65 2.84 -33.29
C GLY A 317 4.61 2.02 -32.54
N ILE A 318 3.84 2.59 -31.61
CA ILE A 318 2.64 1.92 -31.06
C ILE A 318 1.43 2.11 -31.98
N SER A 319 0.47 1.19 -31.91
CA SER A 319 -0.77 1.32 -32.67
C SER A 319 -1.60 2.49 -32.15
N ARG A 320 -2.43 3.08 -33.02
CA ARG A 320 -3.36 4.15 -32.64
C ARG A 320 -4.25 3.76 -31.47
N HIS A 321 -4.79 2.54 -31.49
CA HIS A 321 -5.62 2.02 -30.39
C HIS A 321 -4.83 1.94 -29.07
N ALA A 322 -3.59 1.45 -29.10
CA ALA A 322 -2.75 1.41 -27.90
C ALA A 322 -2.39 2.80 -27.37
N ALA A 323 -2.28 3.80 -28.25
CA ALA A 323 -2.06 5.19 -27.86
C ALA A 323 -3.32 5.79 -27.20
N GLU A 324 -4.49 5.52 -27.78
CA GLU A 324 -5.79 5.92 -27.23
C GLU A 324 -6.06 5.29 -25.85
N ASP A 325 -5.78 4.00 -25.68
CA ASP A 325 -5.89 3.30 -24.38
C ASP A 325 -4.94 3.88 -23.32
N ALA A 326 -3.72 4.23 -23.73
CA ALA A 326 -2.73 4.84 -22.84
C ALA A 326 -3.16 6.26 -22.43
N LEU A 327 -3.73 7.05 -23.35
CA LEU A 327 -4.26 8.37 -23.03
C LEU A 327 -5.52 8.29 -22.15
N PHE A 328 -6.40 7.31 -22.38
CA PHE A 328 -7.52 7.01 -21.50
C PHE A 328 -7.04 6.70 -20.08
N SER A 329 -6.02 5.84 -19.96
CA SER A 329 -5.41 5.52 -18.67
C SER A 329 -4.82 6.76 -17.99
N CYS A 330 -4.14 7.63 -18.74
CA CYS A 330 -3.63 8.90 -18.24
C CYS A 330 -4.75 9.75 -17.62
N ARG A 331 -5.84 9.98 -18.35
CA ARG A 331 -7.00 10.76 -17.88
C ARG A 331 -7.67 10.13 -16.66
N ALA A 332 -7.78 8.80 -16.62
CA ALA A 332 -8.32 8.09 -15.47
C ALA A 332 -7.46 8.29 -14.21
N TYR A 333 -6.13 8.33 -14.33
CA TYR A 333 -5.25 8.66 -13.20
C TYR A 333 -5.35 10.12 -12.78
N LEU A 334 -5.50 11.07 -13.71
CA LEU A 334 -5.77 12.48 -13.37
C LEU A 334 -7.10 12.61 -12.60
N ALA A 335 -8.15 11.91 -13.04
CA ALA A 335 -9.44 11.88 -12.35
C ALA A 335 -9.35 11.28 -10.95
N LEU A 336 -8.57 10.20 -10.79
CA LEU A 336 -8.29 9.64 -9.47
C LEU A 336 -7.56 10.65 -8.58
N ALA A 337 -6.53 11.32 -9.08
CA ALA A 337 -5.82 12.36 -8.34
C ALA A 337 -6.77 13.48 -7.88
N ALA A 338 -7.68 13.91 -8.74
CA ALA A 338 -8.69 14.91 -8.41
C ALA A 338 -9.64 14.41 -7.31
N SER A 339 -10.08 13.16 -7.38
CA SER A 339 -10.94 12.56 -6.36
C SER A 339 -10.26 12.44 -4.99
N CYS A 340 -8.95 12.20 -4.95
CA CYS A 340 -8.19 12.16 -3.71
C CYS A 340 -8.06 13.54 -3.05
N LEU A 341 -8.12 14.61 -3.84
CA LEU A 341 -8.07 16.01 -3.38
C LEU A 341 -9.45 16.60 -3.05
N ALA A 342 -10.53 15.91 -3.42
CA ALA A 342 -11.87 16.36 -3.10
C ALA A 342 -12.08 16.39 -1.58
N ASP A 343 -12.85 17.38 -1.12
CA ASP A 343 -13.23 17.48 0.29
C ASP A 343 -14.06 16.27 0.69
N ASN A 344 -13.52 15.47 1.61
CA ASN A 344 -14.25 14.39 2.25
C ASN A 344 -14.81 14.89 3.57
N GLN A 345 -16.10 14.63 3.80
CA GLN A 345 -16.70 14.82 5.12
C GLN A 345 -16.21 13.70 6.05
N ALA A 346 -15.21 14.02 6.87
CA ALA A 346 -14.76 13.15 7.93
C ALA A 346 -15.89 12.90 8.93
N ALA A 347 -15.95 11.70 9.49
CA ALA A 347 -16.87 11.36 10.57
C ALA A 347 -16.18 10.51 11.64
N LEU A 348 -16.70 10.54 12.86
CA LEU A 348 -16.22 9.73 13.98
C LEU A 348 -17.24 8.67 14.34
N ILE A 349 -16.83 7.41 14.24
CA ILE A 349 -17.63 6.25 14.62
C ILE A 349 -16.94 5.60 15.82
N ILE A 350 -17.69 5.37 16.89
CA ILE A 350 -17.23 4.48 17.97
C ILE A 350 -18.03 3.19 17.94
N THR A 351 -17.38 2.05 18.16
CA THR A 351 -18.10 0.80 18.38
C THR A 351 -18.62 0.77 19.81
N HIS A 352 -19.75 0.10 20.04
CA HIS A 352 -20.28 -0.14 21.37
C HIS A 352 -20.72 -1.60 21.48
N GLY A 353 -20.37 -2.27 22.57
CA GLY A 353 -20.85 -3.63 22.84
C GLY A 353 -19.85 -4.54 23.54
N LEU A 354 -20.35 -5.65 24.07
CA LEU A 354 -19.57 -6.60 24.87
C LEU A 354 -18.56 -7.40 24.02
N PRO A 355 -17.49 -7.96 24.62
CA PRO A 355 -16.63 -8.92 23.95
C PRO A 355 -17.44 -10.08 23.35
N GLY A 356 -17.08 -10.50 22.12
CA GLY A 356 -17.82 -11.54 21.39
C GLY A 356 -19.03 -11.04 20.58
N SER A 357 -19.44 -9.77 20.69
CA SER A 357 -20.59 -9.25 19.93
C SER A 357 -20.30 -9.08 18.43
N GLY A 358 -19.03 -9.00 18.05
CA GLY A 358 -18.58 -8.83 16.66
C GLY A 358 -18.27 -7.39 16.26
N LYS A 359 -17.95 -6.51 17.22
CA LYS A 359 -17.45 -5.14 16.96
C LYS A 359 -16.30 -5.09 15.96
N SER A 360 -15.29 -5.95 16.11
CA SER A 360 -14.17 -5.94 15.16
C SER A 360 -14.58 -6.45 13.76
N THR A 361 -15.57 -7.34 13.68
CA THR A 361 -16.18 -7.75 12.40
C THR A 361 -16.94 -6.58 11.76
N PHE A 362 -17.75 -5.86 12.53
CA PHE A 362 -18.40 -4.63 12.09
C PHE A 362 -17.37 -3.63 11.58
N ALA A 363 -16.37 -3.31 12.41
CA ALA A 363 -15.36 -2.29 12.12
C ALA A 363 -14.56 -2.64 10.86
N GLN A 364 -14.29 -3.93 10.62
CA GLN A 364 -13.67 -4.40 9.38
C GLN A 364 -14.56 -4.17 8.15
N MET A 365 -15.86 -4.46 8.23
CA MET A 365 -16.77 -4.19 7.11
C MET A 365 -16.97 -2.68 6.90
N ALA A 366 -17.04 -1.93 7.99
CA ALA A 366 -17.25 -0.49 7.98
C ALA A 366 -16.05 0.23 7.37
N LEU A 367 -14.81 -0.12 7.73
CA LEU A 367 -13.62 0.51 7.14
C LEU A 367 -13.53 0.28 5.63
N GLU A 368 -13.92 -0.92 5.17
CA GLU A 368 -13.90 -1.29 3.74
C GLU A 368 -14.99 -0.55 2.94
N ARG A 369 -16.19 -0.39 3.53
CA ARG A 369 -17.33 0.28 2.87
C ARG A 369 -17.25 1.81 2.94
N LEU A 370 -16.80 2.34 4.07
CA LEU A 370 -16.83 3.77 4.39
C LEU A 370 -15.49 4.46 4.17
N GLN A 371 -14.47 3.73 3.71
CA GLN A 371 -13.15 4.30 3.46
C GLN A 371 -12.55 4.94 4.72
N ALA A 372 -12.65 4.22 5.84
CA ALA A 372 -12.33 4.74 7.16
C ALA A 372 -11.02 4.18 7.71
N VAL A 373 -10.41 4.91 8.64
CA VAL A 373 -9.26 4.45 9.44
C VAL A 373 -9.77 3.87 10.75
N ARG A 374 -9.36 2.65 11.07
CA ARG A 374 -9.70 1.97 12.31
C ARG A 374 -8.58 2.12 13.33
N LEU A 375 -8.95 2.54 14.53
CA LEU A 375 -8.11 2.55 15.72
C LEU A 375 -8.60 1.47 16.68
N ARG A 376 -7.78 0.46 16.97
CA ARG A 376 -8.16 -0.66 17.83
C ARG A 376 -7.57 -0.50 19.22
N SER A 377 -8.43 -0.50 20.23
CA SER A 377 -7.98 -0.36 21.62
C SER A 377 -7.03 -1.48 22.06
N ASP A 378 -7.31 -2.74 21.70
CA ASP A 378 -6.43 -3.88 22.05
C ASP A 378 -5.04 -3.77 21.39
N VAL A 379 -4.94 -3.21 20.19
CA VAL A 379 -3.65 -3.02 19.48
C VAL A 379 -2.86 -1.89 20.12
N GLU A 380 -3.49 -0.73 20.35
CA GLU A 380 -2.80 0.43 20.92
C GLU A 380 -2.45 0.21 22.39
N ARG A 381 -3.28 -0.54 23.14
CA ARG A 381 -2.97 -0.99 24.50
C ARG A 381 -1.68 -1.78 24.53
N LYS A 382 -1.48 -2.74 23.63
CA LYS A 382 -0.23 -3.51 23.52
C LYS A 382 0.95 -2.63 23.09
N ARG A 383 0.72 -1.74 22.14
CA ARG A 383 1.75 -0.81 21.63
C ARG A 383 2.31 0.10 22.72
N LEU A 384 1.47 0.58 23.64
CA LEU A 384 1.90 1.40 24.80
C LEU A 384 2.92 0.70 25.71
N PHE A 385 3.04 -0.63 25.62
CA PHE A 385 4.00 -1.45 26.37
C PHE A 385 5.06 -2.12 25.47
N GLY A 386 5.20 -1.67 24.22
CA GLY A 386 6.18 -2.22 23.27
C GLY A 386 5.88 -3.63 22.77
N LEU A 387 4.64 -4.12 22.96
CA LEU A 387 4.23 -5.44 22.51
C LEU A 387 3.73 -5.40 21.06
N SER A 388 3.92 -6.50 20.34
CA SER A 388 3.32 -6.66 19.00
C SER A 388 1.79 -6.81 19.11
N PRO A 389 1.01 -6.45 18.07
CA PRO A 389 -0.46 -6.51 18.12
C PRO A 389 -1.04 -7.88 18.51
N LEU A 390 -0.34 -8.96 18.16
CA LEU A 390 -0.75 -10.35 18.41
C LEU A 390 -0.07 -10.99 19.62
N ALA A 391 0.84 -10.28 20.31
CA ALA A 391 1.48 -10.82 21.51
C ALA A 391 0.45 -11.04 22.63
N ASP A 392 0.58 -12.14 23.39
CA ASP A 392 -0.20 -12.33 24.62
C ASP A 392 0.43 -11.47 25.73
N SER A 393 -0.30 -10.45 26.17
CA SER A 393 0.19 -9.52 27.16
C SER A 393 0.35 -10.13 28.54
N ARG A 394 -0.53 -11.08 28.92
CA ARG A 394 -0.51 -11.73 30.24
C ARG A 394 0.76 -12.53 30.43
N VAL A 395 1.22 -13.18 29.37
CA VAL A 395 2.47 -13.95 29.36
C VAL A 395 3.69 -13.05 29.27
N SER A 396 3.59 -11.93 28.54
CA SER A 396 4.76 -11.12 28.18
C SER A 396 5.17 -10.09 29.24
N THR A 397 4.23 -9.52 29.99
CA THR A 397 4.53 -8.39 30.90
C THR A 397 4.28 -8.69 32.38
N GLY A 398 3.47 -9.72 32.70
CA GLY A 398 3.00 -9.98 34.06
C GLY A 398 2.12 -8.87 34.65
N LEU A 399 1.73 -7.88 33.85
CA LEU A 399 0.88 -6.75 34.23
C LEU A 399 -0.56 -6.98 33.78
N ASP A 400 -1.53 -6.52 34.58
CA ASP A 400 -2.91 -6.41 34.14
C ASP A 400 -3.05 -5.21 33.20
N LEU A 401 -2.87 -5.43 31.88
CA LEU A 401 -3.05 -4.39 30.88
C LEU A 401 -4.48 -3.82 30.85
N TYR A 402 -5.44 -4.41 31.56
CA TYR A 402 -6.83 -3.93 31.66
C TYR A 402 -7.14 -3.20 32.96
N SER A 403 -6.11 -2.80 33.73
CA SER A 403 -6.29 -1.89 34.87
C SER A 403 -6.96 -0.58 34.45
N ALA A 404 -7.60 0.10 35.40
CA ALA A 404 -8.29 1.37 35.15
C ALA A 404 -7.34 2.44 34.58
N GLU A 405 -6.13 2.55 35.13
CA GLU A 405 -5.11 3.49 34.68
C GLU A 405 -4.67 3.22 33.23
N ILE A 406 -4.41 1.95 32.89
CA ILE A 406 -3.98 1.58 31.54
C ILE A 406 -5.11 1.77 30.53
N THR A 407 -6.35 1.48 30.93
CA THR A 407 -7.53 1.77 30.12
C THR A 407 -7.66 3.26 29.85
N GLN A 408 -7.51 4.12 30.86
CA GLN A 408 -7.53 5.57 30.69
C GLN A 408 -6.42 6.05 29.72
N ARG A 409 -5.19 5.56 29.87
CA ARG A 409 -4.07 5.87 28.96
C ARG A 409 -4.34 5.41 27.53
N THR A 410 -4.93 4.22 27.36
CA THR A 410 -5.29 3.69 26.04
C THR A 410 -6.35 4.58 25.37
N TYR A 411 -7.39 4.96 26.08
CA TYR A 411 -8.46 5.80 25.53
C TYR A 411 -7.97 7.23 25.24
N ALA A 412 -7.09 7.79 26.08
CA ALA A 412 -6.43 9.06 25.79
C ALA A 412 -5.61 8.99 24.49
N ARG A 413 -4.84 7.90 24.30
CA ARG A 413 -4.08 7.70 23.07
C ARG A 413 -4.97 7.56 21.83
N LEU A 414 -6.07 6.81 21.94
CA LEU A 414 -7.04 6.68 20.85
C LEU A 414 -7.70 8.03 20.50
N LEU A 415 -7.95 8.87 21.50
CA LEU A 415 -8.53 10.21 21.32
C LEU A 415 -7.55 11.14 20.58
N GLU A 416 -6.26 11.12 20.95
CA GLU A 416 -5.20 11.85 20.24
C GLU A 416 -5.11 11.45 18.77
N LEU A 417 -5.01 10.13 18.51
CA LEU A 417 -4.94 9.59 17.16
C LEU A 417 -6.18 9.93 16.34
N ALA A 418 -7.37 9.78 16.93
CA ALA A 418 -8.63 10.13 16.27
C ALA A 418 -8.66 11.61 15.88
N ARG A 419 -8.21 12.51 16.76
CA ARG A 419 -8.16 13.96 16.48
C ARG A 419 -7.28 14.25 15.27
N GLU A 420 -6.05 13.73 15.24
CA GLU A 420 -5.11 13.97 14.15
C GLU A 420 -5.66 13.49 12.79
N ILE A 421 -6.25 12.29 12.76
CA ILE A 421 -6.78 11.68 11.53
C ILE A 421 -8.05 12.40 11.05
N LEU A 422 -8.95 12.79 11.97
CA LEU A 422 -10.15 13.57 11.65
C LEU A 422 -9.78 14.95 11.09
N GLN A 423 -8.79 15.62 11.67
CA GLN A 423 -8.27 16.90 11.17
C GLN A 423 -7.63 16.78 9.78
N ALA A 424 -7.06 15.62 9.46
CA ALA A 424 -6.58 15.31 8.10
C ALA A 424 -7.74 15.01 7.11
N GLY A 425 -8.99 14.99 7.57
CA GLY A 425 -10.18 14.81 6.75
C GLY A 425 -10.53 13.36 6.43
N TYR A 426 -10.17 12.41 7.32
CA TYR A 426 -10.54 11.00 7.16
C TYR A 426 -11.56 10.57 8.22
N THR A 427 -12.50 9.72 7.81
CA THR A 427 -13.42 9.05 8.73
C THR A 427 -12.65 8.10 9.64
N VAL A 428 -12.94 8.13 10.94
CA VAL A 428 -12.29 7.30 11.96
C VAL A 428 -13.30 6.37 12.61
N ILE A 429 -12.92 5.10 12.76
CA ILE A 429 -13.62 4.10 13.58
C ILE A 429 -12.75 3.78 14.79
N VAL A 430 -13.23 4.07 16.00
CA VAL A 430 -12.57 3.62 17.23
C VAL A 430 -13.20 2.30 17.67
N ASP A 431 -12.50 1.20 17.43
CA ASP A 431 -12.90 -0.17 17.79
C ASP A 431 -12.47 -0.48 19.24
N ALA A 432 -13.39 -0.20 20.15
CA ALA A 432 -13.30 -0.50 21.58
C ALA A 432 -14.66 -0.89 22.17
N ALA A 433 -14.68 -1.30 23.44
CA ALA A 433 -15.92 -1.77 24.07
C ALA A 433 -16.89 -0.62 24.42
N PHE A 434 -16.36 0.54 24.83
CA PHE A 434 -17.13 1.75 25.17
C PHE A 434 -18.27 1.50 26.17
N LEU A 435 -17.95 0.88 27.31
CA LEU A 435 -18.94 0.34 28.23
C LEU A 435 -19.40 1.34 29.30
N THR A 436 -18.80 2.53 29.37
CA THR A 436 -19.19 3.60 30.29
C THR A 436 -19.56 4.86 29.52
N LEU A 437 -20.44 5.67 30.08
CA LEU A 437 -20.84 6.98 29.53
C LEU A 437 -19.62 7.91 29.42
N GLN A 438 -18.73 7.89 30.41
CA GLN A 438 -17.53 8.74 30.41
C GLN A 438 -16.63 8.45 29.20
N GLU A 439 -16.44 7.17 28.86
CA GLU A 439 -15.66 6.77 27.68
C GLU A 439 -16.29 7.28 26.38
N ARG A 440 -17.61 7.19 26.25
CA ARG A 440 -18.35 7.61 25.05
C ARG A 440 -18.36 9.14 24.89
N GLU A 441 -18.56 9.86 25.99
CA GLU A 441 -18.61 11.33 26.00
C GLU A 441 -17.28 11.97 25.62
N LEU A 442 -16.13 11.30 25.85
CA LEU A 442 -14.83 11.78 25.38
C LEU A 442 -14.79 11.95 23.85
N PHE A 443 -15.30 10.97 23.11
CA PHE A 443 -15.28 10.96 21.65
C PHE A 443 -16.43 11.78 21.06
N HIS A 444 -17.59 11.80 21.72
CA HIS A 444 -18.69 12.69 21.34
C HIS A 444 -18.26 14.17 21.40
N ARG A 445 -17.56 14.59 22.46
CA ARG A 445 -16.99 15.94 22.57
C ARG A 445 -15.96 16.23 21.49
N LEU A 446 -15.05 15.29 21.19
CA LEU A 446 -14.10 15.45 20.09
C LEU A 446 -14.81 15.69 18.75
N ALA A 447 -15.86 14.92 18.45
CA ALA A 447 -16.62 15.11 17.21
C ALA A 447 -17.30 16.49 17.16
N ALA A 448 -17.87 16.95 18.28
CA ALA A 448 -18.46 18.27 18.39
C ALA A 448 -17.42 19.40 18.22
N GLU A 449 -16.25 19.28 18.85
CA GLU A 449 -15.14 20.23 18.71
C GLU A 449 -14.66 20.37 17.26
N LEU A 450 -14.61 19.27 16.52
CA LEU A 450 -14.18 19.25 15.12
C LEU A 450 -15.34 19.44 14.13
N SER A 451 -16.58 19.59 14.61
CA SER A 451 -17.79 19.74 13.79
C SER A 451 -17.98 18.61 12.78
N VAL A 452 -17.66 17.37 13.16
CA VAL A 452 -17.83 16.17 12.34
C VAL A 452 -19.01 15.32 12.83
N PRO A 453 -19.70 14.57 11.95
CA PRO A 453 -20.72 13.62 12.37
C PRO A 453 -20.17 12.60 13.38
N PHE A 454 -20.98 12.28 14.40
CA PHE A 454 -20.67 11.28 15.42
C PHE A 454 -21.69 10.16 15.40
N VAL A 455 -21.23 8.90 15.42
CA VAL A 455 -22.12 7.73 15.49
C VAL A 455 -21.62 6.69 16.48
N ILE A 456 -22.53 6.19 17.30
CA ILE A 456 -22.32 4.97 18.08
C ILE A 456 -22.82 3.77 17.28
N ALA A 457 -21.91 2.89 16.86
CA ALA A 457 -22.26 1.60 16.27
C ALA A 457 -22.42 0.54 17.37
N SER A 458 -23.66 0.37 17.84
CA SER A 458 -23.99 -0.53 18.95
C SER A 458 -24.23 -1.95 18.44
N VAL A 459 -23.23 -2.82 18.60
CA VAL A 459 -23.26 -4.20 18.10
C VAL A 459 -23.72 -5.15 19.20
N GLN A 460 -24.86 -5.78 18.97
CA GLN A 460 -25.54 -6.67 19.92
C GLN A 460 -25.49 -8.14 19.45
N ALA A 461 -25.37 -9.05 20.39
CA ALA A 461 -25.56 -10.49 20.19
C ALA A 461 -25.98 -11.14 21.51
N GLY A 462 -26.72 -12.24 21.43
CA GLY A 462 -27.26 -12.97 22.55
C GLY A 462 -26.16 -13.58 23.41
N SER A 463 -26.41 -13.71 24.72
CA SER A 463 -25.40 -14.15 25.69
C SER A 463 -24.82 -15.54 25.38
N LYS A 464 -25.59 -16.44 24.77
CA LYS A 464 -25.11 -17.74 24.28
C LYS A 464 -24.10 -17.57 23.14
N THR A 465 -24.41 -16.72 22.17
CA THR A 465 -23.56 -16.39 21.02
C THR A 465 -22.25 -15.74 21.47
N LEU A 466 -22.31 -14.78 22.41
CA LEU A 466 -21.12 -14.12 22.98
C LEU A 466 -20.15 -15.14 23.59
N ARG A 467 -20.64 -16.01 24.48
CA ARG A 467 -19.82 -17.03 25.15
C ARG A 467 -19.19 -18.00 24.15
N ALA A 468 -19.97 -18.50 23.19
CA ALA A 468 -19.49 -19.43 22.17
C ALA A 468 -18.35 -18.81 21.33
N ARG A 469 -18.50 -17.56 20.90
CA ARG A 469 -17.49 -16.84 20.10
C ARG A 469 -16.20 -16.59 20.88
N ILE A 470 -16.28 -16.23 22.16
CA ILE A 470 -15.09 -16.05 23.01
C ILE A 470 -14.31 -17.37 23.12
N ILE A 471 -15.00 -18.48 23.41
CA ILE A 471 -14.37 -19.80 23.52
C ILE A 471 -13.69 -20.20 22.20
N GLN A 472 -14.37 -20.00 21.06
CA GLN A 472 -13.81 -20.32 19.75
C GLN A 472 -12.55 -19.48 19.45
N ARG A 473 -12.59 -18.18 19.76
CA ARG A 473 -11.46 -17.26 19.56
C ARG A 473 -10.24 -17.64 20.40
N GLN A 474 -10.44 -18.01 21.66
CA GLN A 474 -9.35 -18.44 22.54
C GLN A 474 -8.63 -19.69 22.01
N LYS A 475 -9.36 -20.61 21.38
CA LYS A 475 -8.77 -21.79 20.73
C LYS A 475 -7.94 -21.44 19.49
N ALA A 476 -8.28 -20.37 18.78
CA ALA A 476 -7.63 -19.97 17.53
C ALA A 476 -6.34 -19.15 17.73
N ALA A 477 -6.18 -18.51 18.90
CA ALA A 477 -4.97 -17.74 19.29
C ALA A 477 -4.46 -16.73 18.23
N ASN A 478 -5.36 -16.14 17.45
CA ASN A 478 -5.05 -15.30 16.29
C ASN A 478 -5.70 -13.91 16.34
N ASP A 479 -6.13 -13.45 17.51
CA ASP A 479 -6.79 -12.16 17.72
C ASP A 479 -6.01 -11.33 18.76
N ALA A 480 -6.03 -10.02 18.61
CA ALA A 480 -5.44 -9.09 19.57
C ALA A 480 -6.21 -9.02 20.90
N SER A 481 -7.51 -9.33 20.88
CA SER A 481 -8.40 -9.21 22.03
C SER A 481 -8.27 -10.37 23.02
N GLU A 482 -7.99 -10.04 24.29
CA GLU A 482 -7.64 -11.04 25.33
C GLU A 482 -8.80 -11.39 26.28
N ALA A 483 -9.99 -10.82 26.05
CA ALA A 483 -11.16 -11.05 26.90
C ALA A 483 -11.58 -12.53 26.90
N ASP A 484 -11.72 -13.10 28.10
CA ASP A 484 -12.22 -14.44 28.36
C ASP A 484 -13.68 -14.43 28.86
N VAL A 485 -14.22 -15.61 29.16
CA VAL A 485 -15.61 -15.75 29.65
C VAL A 485 -15.78 -15.07 31.02
N ALA A 486 -14.79 -15.10 31.91
CA ALA A 486 -14.89 -14.46 33.21
C ALA A 486 -14.93 -12.92 33.08
N VAL A 487 -14.13 -12.36 32.17
CA VAL A 487 -14.17 -10.94 31.78
C VAL A 487 -15.56 -10.58 31.22
N LEU A 488 -16.14 -11.41 30.34
CA LEU A 488 -17.49 -11.18 29.83
C LEU A 488 -18.53 -11.12 30.96
N GLU A 489 -18.51 -12.06 31.91
CA GLU A 489 -19.47 -12.09 33.03
C GLU A 489 -19.32 -10.87 33.94
N LYS A 490 -18.09 -10.38 34.16
CA LYS A 490 -17.84 -9.14 34.90
C LYS A 490 -18.46 -7.95 34.16
N LEU A 491 -18.17 -7.82 32.86
CA LEU A 491 -18.64 -6.70 32.04
C LEU A 491 -20.17 -6.68 31.86
N LEU A 492 -20.82 -7.84 31.80
CA LEU A 492 -22.28 -7.94 31.78
C LEU A 492 -22.93 -7.26 32.99
N ARG A 493 -22.26 -7.26 34.15
CA ARG A 493 -22.77 -6.67 35.40
C ARG A 493 -22.44 -5.18 35.55
N THR A 494 -21.38 -4.71 34.89
CA THR A 494 -20.82 -3.37 35.12
C THR A 494 -20.97 -2.41 33.95
N HIS A 495 -21.48 -2.86 32.79
CA HIS A 495 -21.70 -1.98 31.65
C HIS A 495 -22.85 -0.99 31.92
N GLU A 496 -22.68 0.23 31.43
CA GLU A 496 -23.69 1.28 31.47
C GLU A 496 -24.45 1.30 30.13
N PRO A 497 -25.78 1.16 30.15
CA PRO A 497 -26.59 1.20 28.92
C PRO A 497 -26.47 2.56 28.23
N LEU A 498 -26.85 2.59 26.95
CA LEU A 498 -26.97 3.85 26.21
C LEU A 498 -28.10 4.69 26.81
N SER A 499 -27.83 5.98 27.00
CA SER A 499 -28.81 6.96 27.45
C SER A 499 -29.79 7.32 26.34
N GLN A 500 -30.92 7.94 26.70
CA GLN A 500 -31.92 8.39 25.72
C GLN A 500 -31.35 9.37 24.70
N GLN A 501 -30.42 10.23 25.11
CA GLN A 501 -29.71 11.15 24.21
C GLN A 501 -28.83 10.39 23.21
N GLU A 502 -28.12 9.35 23.67
CA GLU A 502 -27.23 8.54 22.84
C GLU A 502 -27.97 7.79 21.73
N HIS A 503 -29.21 7.36 21.97
CA HIS A 503 -30.03 6.74 20.92
C HIS A 503 -30.26 7.66 19.70
N GLY A 504 -30.21 8.97 19.87
CA GLY A 504 -30.35 9.95 18.79
C GLY A 504 -29.28 9.80 17.69
N TYR A 505 -28.07 9.37 18.07
CA TYR A 505 -26.91 9.18 17.19
C TYR A 505 -26.35 7.75 17.26
N THR A 506 -27.20 6.78 17.60
CA THR A 506 -26.83 5.35 17.60
C THR A 506 -27.38 4.64 16.35
N ALA A 507 -26.54 3.79 15.76
CA ALA A 507 -26.93 2.75 14.84
C ALA A 507 -26.83 1.39 15.56
N GLU A 508 -27.97 0.76 15.81
CA GLU A 508 -28.03 -0.57 16.43
C GLU A 508 -27.84 -1.64 15.36
N LEU A 509 -26.93 -2.58 15.61
CA LEU A 509 -26.57 -3.66 14.70
C LEU A 509 -26.69 -5.00 15.42
N VAL A 510 -27.46 -5.93 14.86
CA VAL A 510 -27.68 -7.27 15.42
C VAL A 510 -26.78 -8.27 14.70
N ASN A 511 -25.91 -8.94 15.46
CA ASN A 511 -24.95 -9.91 14.93
C ASN A 511 -25.20 -11.34 15.46
N GLU A 512 -26.33 -11.91 15.07
CA GLU A 512 -26.73 -13.29 15.36
C GLU A 512 -26.38 -14.24 14.20
N GLU A 513 -27.20 -15.26 13.94
CA GLU A 513 -26.92 -16.33 12.95
C GLU A 513 -26.74 -15.81 11.51
N ALA A 514 -27.53 -14.81 11.09
CA ALA A 514 -27.42 -14.21 9.76
C ALA A 514 -26.15 -13.36 9.56
N GLY A 515 -25.45 -13.02 10.66
CA GLY A 515 -24.28 -12.17 10.68
C GLY A 515 -24.58 -10.70 10.45
N ILE A 516 -23.67 -9.84 10.93
CA ILE A 516 -23.85 -8.38 10.91
C ILE A 516 -23.92 -7.76 9.50
N ALA A 517 -23.43 -8.46 8.48
CA ALA A 517 -23.52 -7.99 7.10
C ALA A 517 -24.96 -7.95 6.57
N ALA A 518 -25.85 -8.79 7.12
CA ALA A 518 -27.23 -8.92 6.71
C ALA A 518 -28.19 -7.91 7.36
N ASP A 519 -27.74 -7.16 8.36
CA ASP A 519 -28.57 -6.17 9.08
C ASP A 519 -28.70 -4.86 8.28
N SER A 520 -29.53 -4.88 7.23
CA SER A 520 -29.77 -3.73 6.37
C SER A 520 -30.27 -2.50 7.13
N THR A 521 -31.03 -2.71 8.21
CA THR A 521 -31.60 -1.63 9.02
C THR A 521 -30.52 -0.88 9.79
N GLY A 522 -29.63 -1.60 10.47
CA GLY A 522 -28.49 -1.02 11.18
C GLY A 522 -27.54 -0.27 10.25
N TRP A 523 -27.21 -0.86 9.09
CA TRP A 523 -26.37 -0.20 8.09
C TRP A 523 -27.02 1.05 7.48
N SER A 524 -28.32 1.01 7.18
CA SER A 524 -29.05 2.18 6.67
C SER A 524 -29.12 3.30 7.71
N ARG A 525 -29.32 2.97 8.99
CA ARG A 525 -29.28 3.96 10.08
C ARG A 525 -27.90 4.58 10.22
N LEU A 526 -26.83 3.80 10.13
CA LEU A 526 -25.45 4.28 10.14
C LEU A 526 -25.21 5.28 9.01
N GLN A 527 -25.56 4.93 7.78
CA GLN A 527 -25.40 5.82 6.61
C GLN A 527 -26.17 7.13 6.78
N LYS A 528 -27.43 7.05 7.23
CA LYS A 528 -28.25 8.24 7.50
C LYS A 528 -27.63 9.17 8.54
N LEU A 529 -27.04 8.64 9.59
CA LEU A 529 -26.38 9.43 10.63
C LEU A 529 -25.06 10.05 10.16
N LEU A 530 -24.38 9.40 9.22
CA LEU A 530 -23.15 9.89 8.59
C LEU A 530 -23.43 10.89 7.45
N GLY A 531 -24.67 10.99 6.96
CA GLY A 531 -25.05 11.89 5.88
C GLY A 531 -24.65 11.40 4.48
N ILE A 532 -24.50 10.07 4.30
CA ILE A 532 -24.06 9.44 3.05
C ILE A 532 -25.10 8.53 2.41
#